data_AF-A0A2W5ZYB1-F1
#
_entry.id   AF-A0A2W5ZYB1-F1
#
_cell.length_a   1.000
_cell.length_b   1.000
_cell.length_c   1.000
_cell.angle_alpha   90.00
_cell.angle_beta   90.00
_cell.angle_gamma   90.00
#
_symmetry.space_group_name_H-M   'P 1'
#
loop_
_entity.id
_entity.type
_entity.pdbx_description
1 polymer ?
#
loop_
_entity_poly.entity_id
_entity_poly.type
_entity_poly.pdbx_seq_one_letter_code
_entity_poly.pdbx_strand_id
1 'polypeptide(L)'
;MILEYVAQSCLADLRRSAIPATVATAVISRGVEDHAPFSTEAARSLAQGVAAYRVLLSCELVAASRAARMRGLAASGPLGVAMERALSALDPRTEDRPLDSDLDVAETLLAELATV
;
A
#
# COMPACT_ATOMS: atom_id res chain seq x y z
N MET A 1 -2.89 3.41 19.27
CA MET A 1 -1.92 3.92 18.27
C MET A 1 -1.05 2.77 17.71
N ILE A 2 -1.55 2.03 16.71
CA ILE A 2 -0.87 0.84 16.12
C ILE A 2 -0.69 0.96 14.60
N LEU A 3 -1.49 1.81 13.94
CA LEU A 3 -1.53 1.96 12.48
C LEU A 3 -0.19 2.43 11.88
N GLU A 4 0.51 3.33 12.59
CA GLU A 4 1.84 3.80 12.18
C GLU A 4 2.88 2.67 12.13
N TYR A 5 2.82 1.70 13.05
CA TYR A 5 3.71 0.55 13.01
C TYR A 5 3.43 -0.36 11.82
N VAL A 6 2.15 -0.56 11.48
CA VAL A 6 1.76 -1.28 10.26
C VAL A 6 2.32 -0.57 9.03
N ALA A 7 2.09 0.74 8.91
CA ALA A 7 2.60 1.54 7.81
C ALA A 7 4.14 1.49 7.71
N GLN A 8 4.87 1.60 8.82
CA GLN A 8 6.34 1.50 8.82
C GLN A 8 6.83 0.10 8.46
N SER A 9 6.13 -0.96 8.89
CA SER A 9 6.43 -2.33 8.49
C SER A 9 6.25 -2.52 6.98
N CYS A 10 5.12 -2.07 6.42
CA CYS A 10 4.87 -2.12 4.97
C CYS A 10 5.91 -1.32 4.19
N LEU A 11 6.33 -0.15 4.69
CA LEU A 11 7.38 0.64 4.05
C LEU A 11 8.75 -0.06 4.09
N ALA A 12 9.05 -0.79 5.16
CA ALA A 12 10.26 -1.61 5.23
C ALA A 12 10.22 -2.75 4.20
N ASP A 13 9.07 -3.40 4.03
CA ASP A 13 8.85 -4.45 3.04
C ASP A 13 9.02 -3.92 1.61
N LEU A 14 8.42 -2.76 1.32
CA LEU A 14 8.58 -2.06 0.04
C LEU A 14 10.05 -1.76 -0.29
N ARG A 15 10.80 -1.26 0.69
CA ARG A 15 12.23 -0.98 0.50
C ARG A 15 13.03 -2.24 0.19
N ARG A 16 12.71 -3.36 0.86
CA ARG A 16 13.36 -4.66 0.56
C ARG A 16 13.00 -5.13 -0.85
N SER A 17 11.74 -5.03 -1.24
CA SER A 17 11.28 -5.44 -2.56
C SER A 17 11.82 -4.56 -3.70
N ALA A 18 12.23 -3.32 -3.40
CA ALA A 18 12.80 -2.39 -4.37
C ALA A 18 14.30 -2.64 -4.68
N ILE A 19 14.97 -3.58 -4.00
CA ILE A 19 16.35 -3.96 -4.34
C ILE A 19 16.35 -4.57 -5.75
N PRO A 20 17.16 -4.05 -6.70
CA PRO A 20 17.15 -4.56 -8.07
C PRO A 20 17.63 -6.01 -8.12
N ALA A 21 16.81 -6.94 -8.65
CA ALA A 21 17.20 -8.34 -8.78
C ALA A 21 18.40 -8.57 -9.73
N THR A 22 18.64 -7.61 -10.63
CA THR A 22 19.72 -7.65 -11.63
C THR A 22 21.12 -7.48 -11.06
N VAL A 23 21.26 -7.14 -9.76
CA VAL A 23 22.58 -7.11 -9.09
C VAL A 23 23.11 -8.51 -8.78
N ALA A 24 22.25 -9.53 -8.80
CA ALA A 24 22.67 -10.92 -8.64
C ALA A 24 23.39 -11.41 -9.91
N THR A 25 24.27 -12.39 -9.74
CA THR A 25 25.02 -13.01 -10.84
C THR A 25 24.89 -14.52 -10.77
N ALA A 26 24.96 -15.17 -11.93
CA ALA A 26 25.06 -16.62 -12.04
C ALA A 26 25.98 -16.95 -13.20
N VAL A 27 26.93 -17.85 -12.96
CA VAL A 27 27.80 -18.42 -13.99
C VAL A 27 27.57 -19.92 -14.00
N ILE A 28 27.01 -20.42 -15.09
CA ILE A 28 26.68 -21.84 -15.27
C ILE A 28 27.29 -22.34 -16.58
N SER A 29 27.10 -23.64 -16.88
CA SER A 29 27.61 -24.25 -18.11
C SER A 29 29.11 -24.05 -18.31
N ARG A 30 29.90 -24.17 -17.22
CA ARG A 30 31.36 -23.95 -17.19
C ARG A 30 31.79 -22.57 -17.71
N GLY A 31 30.95 -21.55 -17.53
CA GLY A 31 31.24 -20.17 -17.96
C GLY A 31 30.70 -19.81 -19.35
N VAL A 32 29.98 -20.70 -20.02
CA VAL A 32 29.29 -20.38 -21.28
C VAL A 32 28.08 -19.46 -21.04
N GLU A 33 27.43 -19.62 -19.89
CA GLU A 33 26.32 -18.77 -19.47
C GLU A 33 26.79 -17.95 -18.26
N ASP A 34 27.25 -16.73 -18.51
CA ASP A 34 27.84 -15.81 -17.52
C ASP A 34 26.95 -14.59 -17.21
N HIS A 35 25.75 -14.55 -17.79
CA HIS A 35 24.75 -13.52 -17.57
C HIS A 35 23.37 -14.13 -17.28
N ALA A 36 22.69 -13.59 -16.27
CA ALA A 36 21.32 -13.93 -15.94
C ALA A 36 20.55 -12.67 -15.50
N PRO A 37 19.36 -12.40 -16.05
CA PRO A 37 18.60 -11.19 -15.74
C PRO A 37 17.75 -11.29 -14.45
N PHE A 38 17.61 -12.49 -13.87
CA PHE A 38 16.78 -12.76 -12.69
C PHE A 38 15.33 -12.24 -12.78
N SER A 39 14.75 -12.22 -13.99
CA SER A 39 13.43 -11.60 -14.23
C SER A 39 12.29 -12.23 -13.41
N THR A 40 12.34 -13.54 -13.15
CA THR A 40 11.36 -14.21 -12.28
C THR A 40 11.45 -13.72 -10.83
N GLU A 41 12.66 -13.45 -10.33
CA GLU A 41 12.85 -12.86 -9.01
C GLU A 41 12.34 -11.43 -8.98
N ALA A 42 12.63 -10.63 -10.01
CA ALA A 42 12.12 -9.27 -10.14
C ALA A 42 10.58 -9.24 -10.11
N ALA A 43 9.91 -10.15 -10.83
CA ALA A 43 8.45 -10.25 -10.84
C ALA A 43 7.88 -10.64 -9.46
N ARG A 44 8.53 -11.57 -8.73
CA ARG A 44 8.11 -11.94 -7.37
C ARG A 44 8.29 -10.79 -6.38
N SER A 45 9.42 -10.09 -6.47
CA SER A 45 9.72 -8.94 -5.63
C SER A 45 8.71 -7.81 -5.87
N LEU A 46 8.35 -7.55 -7.13
CA LEU A 46 7.30 -6.60 -7.49
C LEU A 46 5.95 -6.99 -6.88
N ALA A 47 5.54 -8.26 -6.98
CA ALA A 47 4.28 -8.72 -6.41
C ALA A 47 4.23 -8.52 -4.88
N GLN A 48 5.32 -8.82 -4.17
CA GLN A 48 5.46 -8.55 -2.73
C GLN A 48 5.37 -7.05 -2.42
N GLY A 49 6.08 -6.22 -3.21
CA GLY A 49 6.04 -4.78 -3.08
C GLY A 49 4.63 -4.22 -3.28
N VAL A 50 3.92 -4.65 -4.32
CA VAL A 50 2.52 -4.21 -4.57
C VAL A 50 1.61 -4.57 -3.41
N ALA A 51 1.75 -5.77 -2.82
CA ALA A 51 0.96 -6.17 -1.65
C ALA A 51 1.22 -5.25 -0.45
N ALA A 52 2.50 -4.99 -0.12
CA ALA A 52 2.86 -4.08 0.95
C ALA A 52 2.39 -2.64 0.68
N TYR A 53 2.45 -2.19 -0.58
CA TYR A 53 1.99 -0.85 -0.98
C TYR A 53 0.50 -0.65 -0.75
N ARG A 54 -0.32 -1.65 -1.06
CA ARG A 54 -1.77 -1.59 -0.86
C ARG A 54 -2.12 -1.38 0.61
N VAL A 55 -1.48 -2.13 1.52
CA VAL A 55 -1.70 -1.96 2.97
C VAL A 55 -1.23 -0.59 3.45
N LEU A 56 -0.10 -0.09 2.93
CA LEU A 56 0.39 1.26 3.25
C LEU A 56 -0.62 2.35 2.83
N LEU A 57 -1.17 2.25 1.60
CA LEU A 57 -2.22 3.17 1.13
C LEU A 57 -3.51 3.04 1.95
N SER A 58 -3.87 1.82 2.41
CA SER A 58 -5.02 1.64 3.31
C SER A 58 -4.81 2.38 4.62
N CYS A 59 -3.60 2.30 5.20
CA CYS A 59 -3.25 3.06 6.40
C CYS A 59 -3.37 4.57 6.17
N GLU A 60 -2.87 5.06 5.04
CA GLU A 60 -2.96 6.47 4.65
C GLU A 60 -4.42 6.92 4.51
N LEU A 61 -5.26 6.13 3.83
CA LEU A 61 -6.67 6.45 3.63
C LEU A 61 -7.42 6.56 4.96
N VAL A 62 -7.22 5.59 5.87
CA VAL A 62 -7.82 5.63 7.22
C VAL A 62 -7.38 6.87 7.99
N ALA A 63 -6.08 7.18 7.99
CA ALA A 63 -5.55 8.35 8.67
C ALA A 63 -6.07 9.67 8.07
N ALA A 64 -6.08 9.77 6.74
CA ALA A 64 -6.55 10.94 6.00
C ALA A 64 -8.05 11.18 6.21
N SER A 65 -8.88 10.13 6.18
CA SER A 65 -10.32 10.23 6.44
C SER A 65 -10.60 10.71 7.87
N ARG A 66 -9.91 10.16 8.88
CA ARG A 66 -10.04 10.63 10.27
C ARG A 66 -9.64 12.08 10.42
N ALA A 67 -8.49 12.48 9.83
CA ALA A 67 -8.02 13.86 9.85
C ALA A 67 -9.00 14.82 9.15
N ALA A 68 -9.55 14.42 8.00
CA ALA A 68 -10.55 15.19 7.26
C ALA A 68 -11.82 15.43 8.10
N ARG A 69 -12.32 14.41 8.81
CA ARG A 69 -13.45 14.57 9.74
C ARG A 69 -13.13 15.55 10.87
N MET A 70 -12.01 15.36 11.56
CA MET A 70 -11.60 16.22 12.68
C MET A 70 -11.44 17.68 12.26
N ARG A 71 -11.03 17.91 11.02
CA ARG A 71 -10.81 19.25 10.45
C ARG A 71 -12.04 19.83 9.75
N GLY A 72 -13.10 19.04 9.53
CA GLY A 72 -14.25 19.44 8.73
C GLY A 72 -13.89 19.79 7.28
N LEU A 73 -12.93 19.07 6.69
CA LEU A 73 -12.48 19.35 5.32
C LEU A 73 -13.52 18.91 4.30
N ALA A 74 -13.75 19.77 3.30
CA ALA A 74 -14.55 19.47 2.13
C ALA A 74 -13.69 19.69 0.87
N ALA A 75 -13.85 18.81 -0.11
CA ALA A 75 -13.19 18.89 -1.41
C ALA A 75 -14.25 18.81 -2.51
N SER A 76 -13.93 19.35 -3.69
CA SER A 76 -14.81 19.32 -4.85
C SER A 76 -14.17 18.51 -5.99
N GLY A 77 -14.97 18.24 -7.04
CA GLY A 77 -14.51 17.46 -8.19
C GLY A 77 -14.26 15.98 -7.86
N PRO A 78 -13.42 15.29 -8.65
CA PRO A 78 -13.14 13.86 -8.46
C PRO A 78 -12.63 13.51 -7.06
N LEU A 79 -11.80 14.37 -6.47
CA LEU A 79 -11.31 14.18 -5.10
C LEU A 79 -12.45 14.28 -4.08
N GLY A 80 -13.40 15.19 -4.27
CA GLY A 80 -14.59 15.29 -3.43
C GLY A 80 -15.42 14.00 -3.43
N VAL A 81 -15.64 13.41 -4.61
CA VAL A 81 -16.37 12.15 -4.76
C VAL A 81 -15.62 11.00 -4.07
N ALA A 82 -14.31 10.88 -4.27
CA ALA A 82 -13.50 9.85 -3.61
C ALA A 82 -13.50 10.01 -2.08
N MET A 83 -13.37 11.25 -1.60
CA MET A 83 -13.41 11.56 -0.18
C MET A 83 -14.78 11.28 0.44
N GLU A 84 -15.88 11.62 -0.24
CA GLU A 84 -17.24 11.31 0.22
C GLU A 84 -17.46 9.80 0.34
N ARG A 85 -16.99 9.00 -0.63
CA ARG A 85 -17.03 7.53 -0.55
C ARG A 85 -16.25 7.01 0.65
N ALA A 86 -15.03 7.49 0.85
CA ALA A 86 -14.20 7.09 2.01
C ALA A 86 -14.83 7.48 3.35
N LEU A 87 -15.34 8.70 3.46
CA LEU A 87 -16.04 9.21 4.64
C LEU A 87 -17.42 8.57 4.84
N SER A 88 -17.97 7.87 3.85
CA SER A 88 -19.22 7.11 4.01
C SER A 88 -18.96 5.67 4.41
N ALA A 89 -17.89 5.06 3.89
CA ALA A 89 -17.56 3.66 4.15
C ALA A 89 -16.82 3.44 5.48
N LEU A 90 -15.92 4.34 5.86
CA LEU A 90 -15.10 4.22 7.08
C LEU A 90 -15.86 4.67 8.33
N ASP A 91 -15.67 3.93 9.42
CA ASP A 91 -16.32 4.20 10.70
C ASP A 91 -16.04 5.65 11.16
N PRO A 92 -17.08 6.43 11.49
CA PRO A 92 -16.94 7.86 11.80
C PRO A 92 -16.26 8.16 13.13
N ARG A 93 -16.15 7.17 14.03
CA ARG A 93 -15.58 7.31 15.37
C ARG A 93 -14.13 7.74 15.33
N THR A 94 -13.80 8.82 16.05
CA THR A 94 -12.46 9.38 16.15
C THR A 94 -11.79 9.11 17.49
N GLU A 95 -12.50 8.51 18.44
CA GLU A 95 -11.94 7.96 19.67
C GLU A 95 -10.95 6.82 19.40
N ASP A 96 -10.19 6.46 20.43
CA ASP A 96 -9.26 5.33 20.36
C ASP A 96 -10.03 4.01 20.35
N ARG A 97 -9.70 3.17 19.37
CA ARG A 97 -10.30 1.85 19.14
C ARG A 97 -9.41 1.03 18.21
N PRO A 98 -9.59 -0.31 18.13
CA PRO A 98 -8.96 -1.13 17.10
C PRO A 98 -9.33 -0.63 15.70
N LEU A 99 -8.38 -0.69 14.76
CA LEU A 99 -8.52 -0.15 13.39
C LEU A 99 -8.43 -1.26 12.31
N ASP A 100 -8.38 -2.52 12.71
CA ASP A 100 -8.23 -3.67 11.81
C ASP A 100 -9.36 -3.72 10.77
N SER A 101 -10.61 -3.53 11.21
CA SER A 101 -11.76 -3.46 10.31
C SER A 101 -11.72 -2.26 9.37
N ASP A 102 -11.11 -1.14 9.77
CA ASP A 102 -10.95 0.02 8.88
C ASP A 102 -9.93 -0.26 7.78
N LEU A 103 -8.89 -1.04 8.07
CA LEU A 103 -7.92 -1.48 7.08
C LEU A 103 -8.57 -2.40 6.04
N ASP A 104 -9.40 -3.35 6.48
CA ASP A 104 -10.15 -4.25 5.58
C ASP A 104 -11.07 -3.46 4.64
N VAL A 105 -11.80 -2.48 5.18
CA VAL A 105 -12.68 -1.60 4.41
C VAL A 105 -11.86 -0.72 3.45
N ALA A 106 -10.75 -0.13 3.93
CA ALA A 106 -9.90 0.73 3.12
C ALA A 106 -9.26 -0.04 1.96
N GLU A 107 -8.84 -1.29 2.16
CA GLU A 107 -8.27 -2.12 1.08
C GLU A 107 -9.29 -2.40 -0.02
N THR A 108 -10.54 -2.69 0.36
CA THR A 108 -11.66 -2.88 -0.58
C THR A 108 -11.95 -1.58 -1.34
N LEU A 109 -12.04 -0.47 -0.62
CA LEU A 109 -12.34 0.83 -1.21
C LEU A 109 -11.23 1.31 -2.16
N LEU A 110 -9.96 1.05 -1.85
CA LEU A 110 -8.85 1.38 -2.75
C LEU A 110 -8.97 0.64 -4.09
N ALA A 111 -9.40 -0.62 -4.07
CA ALA A 111 -9.62 -1.38 -5.30
C ALA A 111 -10.76 -0.77 -6.14
N GLU A 112 -11.83 -0.33 -5.50
CA GLU A 112 -12.95 0.34 -6.18
C GLU A 112 -12.54 1.71 -6.76
N LEU A 113 -11.82 2.53 -5.98
CA LEU A 113 -11.36 3.84 -6.40
C LEU A 113 -10.39 3.77 -7.58
N ALA A 114 -9.61 2.70 -7.71
CA ALA A 114 -8.70 2.50 -8.83
C ALA A 114 -9.40 2.24 -10.18
N THR A 115 -10.72 2.02 -10.17
CA THR A 115 -11.53 1.74 -11.36
C THR A 115 -12.40 2.91 -11.84
N VAL A 116 -12.37 4.04 -11.12
CA VAL A 116 -13.13 5.27 -11.42
C VAL A 116 -12.29 6.22 -12.23
#